data_AF-A0A671KY14-F1
#
_entry.id   AF-A0A671KY14-F1
#
_cell.length_a   1.000
_cell.length_b   1.000
_cell.length_c   1.000
_cell.angle_alpha   90.00
_cell.angle_beta   90.00
_cell.angle_gamma   90.00
#
_symmetry.space_group_name_H-M   'P 1'
#
loop_
_entity.id
_entity.type
_entity.pdbx_description
1 polymer ?
#
loop_
_entity_poly.entity_id
_entity_poly.type
_entity_poly.pdbx_seq_one_letter_code
_entity_poly.pdbx_strand_id
1 'polypeptide(L)'
;KHNHNHYNKFLKKGSNPKIYEGAARKLNVSSESVQHGVEGLMYLLTESSKLTISEVDFQDSVLVLGFSEELNALLLQLYLENRKEVRQILSKLAPSLPHYHNLEWRLDVQVRLSLSHSTLTDRLITNPLHSTSAELG
;
A
#
# COMPACT_ATOMS: atom_id res chain seq x y z
N LYS A 1 24.45 10.29 -13.37
CA LYS A 1 24.22 10.77 -11.98
C LYS A 1 23.51 12.14 -11.88
N HIS A 2 23.03 12.74 -12.98
CA HIS A 2 22.46 14.11 -12.96
C HIS A 2 20.93 14.17 -12.73
N ASN A 3 20.17 13.10 -13.01
CA ASN A 3 18.70 13.10 -12.88
C ASN A 3 18.16 12.96 -11.45
N HIS A 4 18.91 12.38 -10.51
CA HIS A 4 18.43 12.11 -9.15
C HIS A 4 18.22 13.38 -8.30
N ASN A 5 18.92 14.47 -8.64
CA ASN A 5 18.89 15.72 -7.88
C ASN A 5 17.66 16.58 -8.19
N HIS A 6 17.11 16.47 -9.40
CA HIS A 6 15.91 17.23 -9.79
C HIS A 6 14.64 16.67 -9.14
N TYR A 7 14.49 15.35 -9.10
CA TYR A 7 13.35 14.68 -8.45
C TYR A 7 13.24 15.00 -6.96
N ASN A 8 14.36 14.94 -6.23
CA ASN A 8 14.39 15.31 -4.81
C ASN A 8 14.04 16.78 -4.56
N LYS A 9 14.32 17.68 -5.52
CA LYS A 9 14.00 19.10 -5.41
C LYS A 9 12.50 19.36 -5.59
N PHE A 10 11.84 18.62 -6.47
CA PHE A 10 10.38 18.70 -6.68
C PHE A 10 9.61 18.19 -5.46
N LEU A 11 10.03 17.05 -4.90
CA LEU A 11 9.43 16.49 -3.69
C LEU A 11 9.62 17.38 -2.44
N LYS A 12 10.72 18.15 -2.37
CA LYS A 12 11.03 19.02 -1.22
C LYS A 12 10.52 20.46 -1.35
N LYS A 13 10.40 21.02 -2.55
CA LYS A 13 9.99 22.43 -2.77
C LYS A 13 8.57 22.60 -3.29
N GLY A 14 7.87 21.51 -3.60
CA GLY A 14 6.57 21.57 -4.26
C GLY A 14 6.68 22.02 -5.73
N SER A 15 5.54 22.16 -6.39
CA SER A 15 5.52 22.54 -7.80
C SER A 15 5.90 24.01 -7.99
N ASN A 16 6.69 24.32 -9.04
CA ASN A 16 7.15 25.67 -9.33
C ASN A 16 6.16 26.38 -10.26
N PRO A 17 5.39 27.37 -9.80
CA PRO A 17 4.32 28.01 -10.58
C PRO A 17 4.83 28.66 -11.88
N LYS A 18 6.09 29.10 -11.92
CA LYS A 18 6.72 29.67 -13.12
C LYS A 18 6.81 28.69 -14.30
N ILE A 19 6.87 27.38 -14.02
CA ILE A 19 6.92 26.34 -15.05
C ILE A 19 5.54 26.22 -15.71
N TYR A 20 4.47 26.25 -14.92
CA TYR A 20 3.10 26.20 -15.42
C TYR A 20 2.76 27.45 -16.23
N GLU A 21 3.13 28.64 -15.76
CA GLU A 21 2.96 29.89 -16.53
C GLU A 21 3.69 29.84 -17.88
N GLY A 22 4.93 29.32 -17.89
CA GLY A 22 5.71 29.17 -19.12
C GLY A 22 5.08 28.20 -20.13
N ALA A 23 4.52 27.08 -19.65
CA ALA A 23 3.81 26.11 -20.48
C ALA A 23 2.46 26.65 -20.97
N ALA A 24 1.70 27.30 -20.09
CA ALA A 24 0.42 27.95 -20.39
C ALA A 24 0.53 28.95 -21.54
N ARG A 25 1.58 29.78 -21.52
CA ARG A 25 1.85 30.74 -22.61
C ARG A 25 2.16 30.06 -23.95
N LYS A 26 2.83 28.90 -23.94
CA LYS A 26 3.15 28.15 -25.17
C LYS A 26 1.93 27.42 -25.74
N LEU A 27 1.11 26.88 -24.86
CA LEU A 27 -0.09 26.13 -25.20
C LEU A 27 -1.32 27.03 -25.41
N ASN A 28 -1.19 28.33 -25.13
CA ASN A 28 -2.26 29.32 -25.20
C ASN A 28 -3.50 28.94 -24.37
N VAL A 29 -3.26 28.40 -23.16
CA VAL A 29 -4.28 28.02 -22.18
C VAL A 29 -3.98 28.68 -20.84
N SER A 30 -4.88 28.57 -19.86
CA SER A 30 -4.62 29.11 -18.51
C SER A 30 -3.57 28.27 -17.78
N SER A 31 -2.81 28.91 -16.89
CA SER A 31 -1.88 28.19 -15.99
C SER A 31 -2.60 27.18 -15.12
N GLU A 32 -3.83 27.48 -14.75
CA GLU A 32 -4.70 26.58 -13.99
C GLU A 32 -5.03 25.30 -14.78
N SER A 33 -5.37 25.40 -16.06
CA SER A 33 -5.63 24.23 -16.91
C SER A 33 -4.39 23.35 -17.08
N VAL A 34 -3.21 23.95 -17.20
CA VAL A 34 -1.94 23.19 -17.25
C VAL A 34 -1.69 22.48 -15.93
N GLN A 35 -1.89 23.16 -14.80
CA GLN A 35 -1.72 22.58 -13.48
C GLN A 35 -2.65 21.38 -13.28
N HIS A 36 -3.95 21.53 -13.54
CA HIS A 36 -4.92 20.45 -13.44
C HIS A 36 -4.60 19.28 -14.37
N GLY A 37 -4.13 19.56 -15.60
CA GLY A 37 -3.68 18.51 -16.52
C GLY A 37 -2.50 17.71 -15.97
N VAL A 38 -1.50 18.39 -15.43
CA VAL A 38 -0.32 17.74 -14.82
C VAL A 38 -0.72 16.94 -13.58
N GLU A 39 -1.57 17.49 -12.71
CA GLU A 39 -2.06 16.81 -11.51
C GLU A 39 -2.89 15.56 -11.85
N GLY A 40 -3.76 15.66 -12.86
CA GLY A 40 -4.55 14.53 -13.35
C GLY A 40 -3.67 13.41 -13.90
N LEU A 41 -2.67 13.73 -14.71
CA LEU A 41 -1.71 12.75 -15.23
C LEU A 41 -0.86 12.13 -14.12
N MET A 42 -0.40 12.94 -13.16
CA MET A 42 0.33 12.46 -12.00
C MET A 42 -0.51 11.48 -11.19
N TYR A 43 -1.78 11.82 -10.93
CA TYR A 43 -2.70 10.97 -10.19
C TYR A 43 -2.96 9.65 -10.92
N LEU A 44 -3.34 9.72 -12.20
CA LEU A 44 -3.63 8.54 -13.04
C LEU A 44 -2.46 7.55 -13.04
N LEU A 45 -1.26 8.02 -13.33
CA LEU A 45 -0.06 7.17 -13.42
C LEU A 45 0.35 6.62 -12.05
N THR A 46 0.23 7.41 -10.99
CA THR A 46 0.57 6.99 -9.63
C THR A 46 -0.39 5.94 -9.13
N GLU A 47 -1.70 6.16 -9.24
CA GLU A 47 -2.72 5.24 -8.75
C GLU A 47 -2.69 3.92 -9.55
N SER A 48 -2.52 4.00 -10.88
CA SER A 48 -2.38 2.82 -11.74
C SER A 48 -1.12 1.99 -11.41
N SER A 49 -0.03 2.67 -11.06
CA SER A 49 1.23 2.01 -10.66
C SER A 49 1.12 1.36 -9.29
N LYS A 50 0.41 2.01 -8.36
CA LYS A 50 0.13 1.51 -7.01
C LYS A 50 -0.77 0.28 -7.02
N LEU A 51 -1.80 0.28 -7.87
CA LEU A 51 -2.74 -0.84 -8.02
C LEU A 51 -2.20 -1.97 -8.91
N THR A 52 -1.01 -1.80 -9.52
CA THR A 52 -0.40 -2.80 -10.42
C THR A 52 -1.35 -3.24 -11.53
N ILE A 53 -2.10 -2.29 -12.08
CA ILE A 53 -3.11 -2.52 -13.13
C ILE A 53 -2.46 -3.19 -14.35
N SER A 54 -3.16 -4.14 -14.99
CA SER A 54 -2.67 -4.77 -16.21
C SER A 54 -2.68 -3.78 -17.38
N GLU A 55 -2.00 -4.11 -18.47
CA GLU A 55 -2.02 -3.28 -19.68
C GLU A 55 -3.43 -3.13 -20.26
N VAL A 56 -4.19 -4.23 -20.29
CA VAL A 56 -5.58 -4.25 -20.79
C VAL A 56 -6.47 -3.41 -19.89
N ASP A 57 -6.40 -3.61 -18.58
CA ASP A 57 -7.22 -2.85 -17.62
C ASP A 57 -6.89 -1.35 -17.64
N PHE A 58 -5.62 -0.99 -17.90
CA PHE A 58 -5.21 0.41 -18.05
C PHE A 58 -5.78 1.03 -19.33
N GLN A 59 -5.72 0.31 -20.46
CA GLN A 59 -6.34 0.75 -21.72
C GLN A 59 -7.83 0.98 -21.53
N ASP A 60 -8.55 0.04 -20.92
CA ASP A 60 -9.99 0.16 -20.65
C ASP A 60 -10.30 1.36 -19.76
N SER A 61 -9.47 1.60 -18.73
CA SER A 61 -9.62 2.75 -17.83
C SER A 61 -9.45 4.09 -18.54
N VAL A 62 -8.51 4.18 -19.50
CA VAL A 62 -8.23 5.42 -20.24
C VAL A 62 -9.22 5.64 -21.38
N LEU A 63 -9.75 4.57 -21.99
CA LEU A 63 -10.76 4.68 -23.06
C LEU A 63 -12.01 5.45 -22.60
N VAL A 64 -12.42 5.31 -21.33
CA VAL A 64 -13.55 6.03 -20.74
C VAL A 64 -13.33 7.55 -20.70
N LEU A 65 -12.08 8.02 -20.76
CA LEU A 65 -11.75 9.45 -20.73
C LEU A 65 -12.01 10.15 -22.08
N GLY A 66 -12.29 9.40 -23.15
CA GLY A 66 -12.67 9.97 -24.45
C GLY A 66 -11.54 10.66 -25.21
N PHE A 67 -10.29 10.33 -24.87
CA PHE A 67 -9.10 10.82 -25.58
C PHE A 67 -8.92 10.15 -26.95
N SER A 68 -8.11 10.75 -27.81
CA SER A 68 -7.75 10.15 -29.10
C SER A 68 -6.96 8.85 -28.90
N GLU A 69 -7.04 7.95 -29.89
CA GLU A 69 -6.33 6.67 -29.87
C GLU A 69 -4.81 6.85 -29.76
N GLU A 70 -4.26 7.86 -30.43
CA GLU A 70 -2.84 8.25 -30.33
C GLU A 70 -2.45 8.64 -28.90
N LEU A 71 -3.29 9.43 -28.22
CA LEU A 71 -3.02 9.85 -26.84
C LEU A 71 -3.14 8.66 -25.87
N ASN A 72 -4.10 7.76 -26.10
CA ASN A 72 -4.26 6.55 -25.31
C ASN A 72 -3.03 5.62 -25.43
N ALA A 73 -2.52 5.44 -26.65
CA ALA A 73 -1.31 4.68 -26.89
C ALA A 73 -0.09 5.32 -26.20
N LEU A 74 0.03 6.64 -26.25
CA LEU A 74 1.10 7.38 -25.58
C LEU A 74 1.01 7.25 -24.05
N LEU A 75 -0.19 7.35 -23.47
CA LEU A 75 -0.42 7.18 -22.04
C LEU A 75 -0.06 5.77 -21.57
N LEU A 76 -0.42 4.76 -22.36
CA LEU A 76 -0.05 3.38 -22.07
C LEU A 76 1.46 3.17 -22.11
N GLN A 77 2.14 3.69 -23.14
CA GLN A 77 3.59 3.62 -23.24
C GLN A 77 4.25 4.27 -22.02
N LEU A 78 3.80 5.48 -21.65
CA LEU A 78 4.30 6.21 -20.49
C LEU A 78 4.09 5.41 -19.19
N TYR A 79 2.93 4.77 -19.03
CA TYR A 79 2.66 3.89 -17.89
C TYR A 79 3.63 2.71 -17.83
N LEU A 80 3.81 1.97 -18.93
CA LEU A 80 4.66 0.77 -18.97
C LEU A 80 6.13 1.08 -18.69
N GLU A 81 6.63 2.21 -19.19
CA GLU A 81 8.00 2.68 -18.98
C GLU A 81 8.24 3.10 -17.53
N ASN A 82 7.29 3.83 -16.92
CA ASN A 82 7.52 4.51 -15.64
C ASN A 82 6.98 3.74 -14.41
N ARG A 83 6.05 2.77 -14.59
CA ARG A 83 5.41 2.05 -13.46
C ARG A 83 6.39 1.42 -12.48
N LYS A 84 7.55 0.94 -12.96
CA LYS A 84 8.59 0.34 -12.09
C LYS A 84 9.24 1.40 -11.20
N GLU A 85 9.60 2.55 -11.77
CA GLU A 85 10.22 3.66 -11.04
C GLU A 85 9.24 4.26 -10.03
N VAL A 86 7.99 4.51 -10.45
CA VAL A 86 6.94 5.03 -9.56
C VAL A 86 6.74 4.10 -8.36
N ARG A 87 6.66 2.78 -8.56
CA ARG A 87 6.58 1.83 -7.43
C ARG A 87 7.80 1.85 -6.53
N GLN A 88 9.01 1.94 -7.08
CA GLN A 88 10.24 2.05 -6.28
C GLN A 88 10.28 3.32 -5.44
N ILE A 89 9.71 4.42 -5.93
CA ILE A 89 9.58 5.67 -5.19
C ILE A 89 8.50 5.52 -4.10
N LEU A 90 7.32 4.99 -4.44
CA LEU A 90 6.25 4.72 -3.50
C LEU A 90 6.69 3.78 -2.37
N SER A 91 7.47 2.74 -2.66
CA SER A 91 8.00 1.82 -1.62
C SER A 91 8.99 2.48 -0.67
N LYS A 92 9.69 3.54 -1.11
CA LYS A 92 10.60 4.34 -0.27
C LYS A 92 9.86 5.38 0.57
N LEU A 93 8.68 5.81 0.12
CA LEU A 93 7.83 6.80 0.77
C LEU A 93 6.83 6.17 1.75
N ALA A 94 6.42 4.93 1.51
CA ALA A 94 5.61 4.18 2.46
C ALA A 94 6.44 3.94 3.74
N PRO A 95 5.89 4.22 4.94
CA PRO A 95 6.54 3.78 6.16
C PRO A 95 6.71 2.26 6.06
N SER A 96 7.93 1.77 6.25
CA SER A 96 8.15 0.34 6.44
C SER A 96 7.24 -0.05 7.60
N LEU A 97 6.17 -0.78 7.32
CA LEU A 97 5.44 -1.46 8.38
C LEU A 97 6.52 -2.28 9.10
N PRO A 98 6.75 -2.11 10.41
CA PRO A 98 7.62 -3.04 11.11
C PRO A 98 7.08 -4.41 10.77
N HIS A 99 7.91 -5.23 10.09
CA HIS A 99 7.55 -6.61 9.85
C HIS A 99 7.26 -7.16 11.24
N TYR A 100 6.01 -7.56 11.49
CA TYR A 100 5.65 -8.21 12.75
C TYR A 100 6.44 -9.52 12.79
N HIS A 101 7.67 -9.47 13.27
CA HIS A 101 8.53 -10.64 13.43
C HIS A 101 8.21 -11.38 14.72
N ASN A 102 7.08 -11.07 15.34
CA ASN A 102 6.67 -11.73 16.56
C ASN A 102 5.15 -11.62 16.71
N LEU A 103 4.42 -12.55 16.10
CA LEU A 103 3.11 -12.98 16.60
C LEU A 103 3.26 -14.24 17.47
N GLU A 104 4.46 -14.83 17.56
CA GLU A 104 4.80 -15.97 18.42
C GLU A 104 4.50 -15.66 19.90
N TRP A 105 4.74 -14.42 20.37
CA TRP A 105 4.41 -14.04 21.75
C TRP A 105 2.90 -14.08 22.05
N ARG A 106 2.03 -13.91 21.05
CA ARG A 106 0.59 -14.08 21.25
C ARG A 106 0.19 -15.55 21.28
N LEU A 107 0.89 -16.39 20.54
CA LEU A 107 0.69 -17.83 20.58
C LEU A 107 1.14 -18.42 21.92
N ASP A 108 2.34 -18.08 22.39
CA ASP A 108 2.91 -18.62 23.63
C ASP A 108 2.11 -18.23 24.88
N VAL A 109 1.58 -17.01 24.93
CA VAL A 109 0.72 -16.58 26.05
C VAL A 109 -0.62 -17.32 26.02
N GLN A 110 -1.21 -17.51 24.83
CA GLN A 110 -2.50 -18.19 24.71
C GLN A 110 -2.39 -19.70 24.92
N VAL A 111 -1.31 -20.34 24.45
CA VAL A 111 -1.00 -21.74 24.70
C VAL A 111 -0.70 -21.97 26.18
N ARG A 112 0.07 -21.09 26.84
CA ARG A 112 0.36 -21.20 28.28
C ARG A 112 -0.89 -20.99 29.16
N LEU A 113 -1.77 -20.05 28.81
CA LEU A 113 -3.07 -19.88 29.46
C LEU A 113 -3.97 -21.10 29.25
N SER A 114 -4.04 -21.64 28.04
CA SER A 114 -4.83 -22.84 27.77
C SER A 114 -4.33 -24.06 28.56
N LEU A 115 -3.01 -24.25 28.64
CA LEU A 115 -2.39 -25.34 29.39
C LEU A 115 -2.53 -25.18 30.91
N SER A 116 -2.52 -23.94 31.44
CA SER A 116 -2.76 -23.70 32.86
C SER A 116 -4.24 -23.83 33.25
N HIS A 117 -5.16 -23.48 32.36
CA HIS A 117 -6.60 -23.70 32.57
C HIS A 117 -6.95 -25.19 32.58
N SER A 118 -6.40 -26.01 31.68
CA SER A 118 -6.67 -27.45 31.64
C SER A 118 -6.05 -28.22 32.82
N THR A 119 -4.93 -27.74 33.38
CA THR A 119 -4.27 -28.40 34.53
C THR A 119 -4.92 -28.08 35.87
N LEU A 120 -5.59 -26.92 36.00
CA LEU A 120 -6.38 -26.59 37.19
C LEU A 120 -7.74 -27.31 37.22
N THR A 121 -8.36 -27.57 36.05
CA THR A 121 -9.63 -28.29 35.98
C THR A 121 -9.48 -29.79 36.23
N ASP A 122 -8.37 -30.41 35.81
CA ASP A 122 -8.14 -31.85 36.09
C ASP A 122 -7.84 -32.12 37.58
N ARG A 123 -7.15 -31.21 38.27
CA ARG A 123 -6.81 -31.40 39.69
C ARG A 123 -7.99 -31.20 40.66
N LEU A 124 -9.09 -30.60 40.22
CA LEU A 124 -10.31 -30.47 41.02
C LEU A 124 -11.31 -31.62 40.78
N ILE A 125 -11.14 -32.40 39.70
CA ILE A 125 -12.02 -33.54 39.36
C ILE A 125 -11.45 -34.87 39.88
N THR A 126 -10.14 -34.97 40.13
CA THR A 126 -9.53 -36.17 40.76
C THR A 126 -9.45 -36.07 42.29
N ASN A 127 -10.58 -35.93 42.96
CA ASN A 127 -10.69 -36.34 44.36
C ASN A 127 -12.07 -36.96 44.58
N PRO A 128 -12.27 -38.25 44.23
CA PRO A 128 -13.43 -38.96 44.70
C PRO A 128 -13.31 -39.13 46.22
N LEU A 129 -14.27 -38.56 46.94
CA LEU A 129 -14.62 -38.93 48.31
C LEU A 129 -14.82 -40.45 48.36
N HIS A 130 -13.80 -41.21 48.79
CA HIS A 130 -14.01 -42.58 49.25
C HIS A 130 -14.42 -42.52 50.72
N SER A 131 -15.70 -42.27 50.95
CA SER A 131 -16.40 -42.79 52.12
C SER A 131 -16.98 -44.15 51.76
N THR A 132 -16.49 -45.25 52.35
CA THR A 132 -17.33 -46.40 52.68
C THR A 132 -16.69 -47.18 53.81
N SER A 133 -17.47 -47.29 54.88
CA SER A 133 -17.26 -48.01 56.13
C SER A 133 -17.30 -49.54 55.99
N ALA A 134 -17.09 -50.22 57.13
CA ALA A 134 -17.36 -51.62 57.46
C ALA A 134 -16.24 -52.63 57.11
N GLU A 135 -15.90 -53.64 57.90
CA GLU A 135 -16.14 -54.05 59.30
C GLU A 135 -15.26 -55.32 59.53
N LEU A 136 -14.92 -55.60 60.79
CA LEU A 136 -14.61 -56.92 61.40
C LEU A 136 -13.31 -57.67 61.05
N GLY A 137 -12.63 -58.07 62.14
CA GLY A 137 -11.46 -58.97 62.20
C GLY A 137 -10.71 -58.82 63.50
#